data_AF-A0A7K2MU30-F1
#
_entry.id   AF-A0A7K2MU30-F1
#
_cell.length_a   1.000
_cell.length_b   1.000
_cell.length_c   1.000
_cell.angle_alpha   90.00
_cell.angle_beta   90.00
_cell.angle_gamma   90.00
#
_symmetry.space_group_name_H-M   'P 1'
#
loop_
_entity.id
_entity.type
_entity.pdbx_description
1 polymer ?
#
loop_
_entity_poly.entity_id
_entity_poly.type
_entity_poly.pdbx_seq_one_letter_code
_entity_poly.pdbx_strand_id
1 'polypeptide(L)' 'MSEYPGFPPGFVFGAATASYQIEGAATEDGRGPSIWDTYSHTPGLVVNGDTGDVACD' A
#
# COMPACT_ATOMS: atom_id res chain seq x y z
N MET A 1 -17.82 28.20 23.71
CA MET A 1 -17.78 28.17 22.23
C MET A 1 -16.53 27.42 21.83
N SER A 2 -16.63 26.42 20.96
CA SER A 2 -15.46 25.71 20.42
C SER A 2 -14.54 26.72 19.74
N GLU A 3 -13.27 26.80 20.13
CA GLU A 3 -12.25 27.66 19.51
C GLU A 3 -11.73 27.13 18.17
N TYR A 4 -12.24 25.99 17.70
CA TYR A 4 -11.80 25.36 16.46
C TYR A 4 -12.91 25.37 15.40
N PRO A 5 -12.59 25.75 14.14
CA PRO A 5 -13.54 25.65 13.04
C PRO A 5 -13.89 24.18 12.77
N GLY A 6 -15.20 23.91 12.64
CA GLY A 6 -15.71 22.60 12.23
C GLY A 6 -15.65 22.40 10.71
N PHE A 7 -15.73 21.15 10.28
CA PHE A 7 -15.80 20.80 8.86
C PHE A 7 -17.18 21.18 8.26
N PRO A 8 -17.24 21.57 6.98
CA PRO A 8 -18.50 21.98 6.35
C PRO A 8 -19.48 20.80 6.22
N PRO A 9 -20.80 21.06 6.10
CA PRO A 9 -21.77 20.02 5.77
C PRO A 9 -21.37 19.29 4.49
N GLY A 10 -21.35 17.95 4.54
CA GLY A 10 -20.95 17.12 3.39
C GLY A 10 -19.45 16.88 3.27
N PHE A 11 -18.63 17.33 4.23
CA PHE A 11 -17.22 16.95 4.26
C PHE A 11 -17.07 15.44 4.49
N VAL A 12 -16.27 14.78 3.63
CA VAL A 12 -16.01 13.34 3.72
C VAL A 12 -14.59 13.13 4.22
N PHE A 13 -14.47 12.37 5.31
CA PHE A 13 -13.20 11.79 5.72
C PHE A 13 -13.01 10.44 5.05
N GLY A 14 -11.81 10.19 4.55
CA GLY A 14 -11.44 8.93 3.93
C GLY A 14 -10.04 8.51 4.33
N ALA A 15 -9.76 7.23 4.08
CA ALA A 15 -8.43 6.65 4.11
C ALA A 15 -8.21 5.90 2.79
N ALA A 16 -6.95 5.67 2.42
CA ALA A 16 -6.59 5.01 1.18
C ALA A 16 -5.35 4.13 1.37
N THR A 17 -5.24 3.12 0.51
CA THR A 17 -4.12 2.19 0.40
C THR A 17 -3.83 1.93 -1.08
N ALA A 18 -2.81 1.13 -1.38
CA ALA A 18 -2.54 0.60 -2.71
C ALA A 18 -2.25 -0.91 -2.61
N SER A 19 -2.64 -1.68 -3.63
CA SER A 19 -2.64 -3.15 -3.62
C SER A 19 -1.32 -3.76 -3.15
N TYR A 20 -0.24 -3.57 -3.91
CA TYR A 20 1.07 -4.17 -3.59
C TYR A 20 1.68 -3.68 -2.26
N GLN A 21 1.14 -2.61 -1.66
CA GLN A 21 1.61 -2.13 -0.36
C GLN A 21 0.96 -2.87 0.82
N ILE A 22 -0.20 -3.49 0.64
CA ILE A 22 -0.96 -4.09 1.75
C ILE A 22 -1.47 -5.50 1.51
N GLU A 23 -1.63 -5.95 0.27
CA GLU A 23 -2.34 -7.20 -0.04
C GLU A 23 -1.52 -8.45 0.28
N GLY A 24 -0.23 -8.47 -0.04
CA GLY A 24 0.56 -9.70 0.00
C GLY A 24 0.15 -10.69 -1.09
N ALA A 25 0.23 -11.99 -0.79
CA ALA A 25 -0.19 -13.09 -1.65
C ALA A 25 0.33 -12.98 -3.11
N ALA A 26 1.55 -12.44 -3.29
CA ALA A 26 2.01 -11.98 -4.60
C ALA A 26 2.15 -13.09 -5.66
N THR A 27 2.19 -14.36 -5.25
CA THR A 27 2.33 -15.53 -6.12
C THR A 27 1.13 -16.49 -6.07
N GLU A 28 0.01 -16.08 -5.47
CA GLU A 28 -1.18 -16.91 -5.29
C GLU A 28 -2.20 -16.70 -6.40
N ASP A 29 -3.12 -17.68 -6.55
CA ASP A 29 -4.33 -17.61 -7.37
C ASP A 29 -4.15 -17.13 -8.82
N GLY A 30 -2.97 -17.33 -9.38
CA GLY A 30 -2.66 -16.97 -10.76
C GLY A 30 -2.39 -15.48 -10.98
N ARG A 31 -2.11 -14.70 -9.91
CA ARG A 31 -1.60 -13.33 -10.04
C ARG A 31 -0.31 -13.33 -10.86
N GLY A 32 -0.27 -12.52 -11.93
CA GLY A 32 0.94 -12.27 -12.70
C GLY A 32 1.84 -11.24 -12.01
N PRO A 33 3.17 -11.29 -12.22
CA PRO A 33 4.09 -10.32 -11.64
C PRO A 33 3.86 -8.93 -12.22
N SER A 34 3.86 -7.93 -11.35
CA SER A 34 3.92 -6.52 -11.74
C SER A 34 5.39 -6.06 -11.88
N ILE A 35 5.58 -4.83 -12.34
CA ILE A 35 6.93 -4.22 -12.37
C ILE A 35 7.52 -4.06 -10.96
N TRP A 36 6.70 -3.90 -9.93
CA TRP A 36 7.16 -3.73 -8.56
C TRP A 36 7.68 -5.04 -7.96
N ASP A 37 7.11 -6.18 -8.35
CA ASP A 37 7.66 -7.50 -8.00
C ASP A 37 9.09 -7.63 -8.51
N THR A 38 9.34 -7.24 -9.77
CA THR A 38 10.69 -7.30 -10.34
C THR A 38 11.64 -6.31 -9.67
N TYR A 39 11.18 -5.08 -9.43
CA TYR A 39 11.99 -4.02 -8.84
C TYR A 39 12.39 -4.36 -7.39
N SER A 40 11.46 -4.80 -6.56
CA SER A 40 11.74 -5.10 -5.14
C SER A 40 12.65 -6.31 -4.97
N HIS A 41 12.57 -7.29 -5.87
CA HIS A 41 13.46 -8.45 -5.88
C HIS A 41 14.86 -8.17 -6.46
N THR A 42 15.12 -6.96 -6.96
CA THR A 42 16.45 -6.59 -7.44
C THR A 42 17.32 -6.11 -6.28
N PRO A 43 18.48 -6.76 -5.99
CA PRO A 43 19.30 -6.41 -4.84
C PRO A 43 19.73 -4.94 -4.82
N GLY A 44 19.50 -4.28 -3.69
CA GLY A 44 19.89 -2.89 -3.45
C GLY A 44 18.91 -1.83 -3.97
N LEU A 45 17.79 -2.22 -4.61
CA LEU A 45 16.77 -1.26 -5.07
C LEU A 45 15.69 -0.93 -4.03
N VAL A 46 15.52 -1.80 -3.03
CA VAL A 46 14.66 -1.58 -1.86
C VAL A 46 15.51 -1.76 -0.60
N VAL A 47 15.23 -0.92 0.41
CA VAL A 47 15.91 -0.98 1.71
C VAL A 47 15.74 -2.38 2.31
N ASN A 48 16.81 -2.94 2.89
CA ASN A 48 16.85 -4.28 3.47
C ASN A 48 16.49 -5.46 2.52
N GLY A 49 16.18 -5.19 1.25
CA GLY A 49 15.64 -6.19 0.33
C GLY A 49 14.17 -6.53 0.59
N ASP A 50 13.40 -5.61 1.20
CA ASP A 50 11.98 -5.83 1.48
C ASP A 50 11.16 -5.99 0.17
N THR A 51 10.14 -6.85 0.21
CA THR A 51 9.24 -7.14 -0.92
C THR A 51 7.77 -6.99 -0.51
N GLY A 52 6.88 -6.95 -1.51
CA GLY A 52 5.44 -6.94 -1.30
C GLY A 52 4.82 -8.34 -1.23
N ASP A 53 5.63 -9.40 -1.01
CA ASP A 53 5.15 -10.78 -1.11
C ASP A 53 4.11 -11.12 -0.04
N VAL A 54 4.30 -10.60 1.17
CA VAL A 54 3.41 -10.77 2.34
C VAL A 54 2.75 -9.45 2.74
N ALA A 55 3.49 -8.34 2.66
CA ALA A 55 3.02 -7.00 2.99
C ALA A 55 2.38 -6.88 4.38
N CYS A 56 1.04 -6.77 4.47
CA CYS A 56 0.30 -6.51 5.72
C CYS A 56 -0.64 -7.66 6.13
N ASP A 57 -0.58 -8.80 5.47
CA ASP A 57 -1.18 -10.06 5.97
C ASP A 57 -0.44 -10.58 7.22
#